data_AF-A0AAU4DZU1-F1
#
_entry.id   AF-A0AAU4DZU1-F1
#
_cell.length_a   1.000
_cell.length_b   1.000
_cell.length_c   1.000
_cell.angle_alpha   90.00
_cell.angle_beta   90.00
_cell.angle_gamma   90.00
#
_symmetry.space_group_name_H-M   'P 1'
#
loop_
_entity.id
_entity.type
_entity.pdbx_description
1 polymer ?
#
loop_
_entity_poly.entity_id
_entity_poly.type
_entity_poly.pdbx_seq_one_letter_code
_entity_poly.pdbx_strand_id
1 'polypeptide(L)'
;MRPRSTVFAALTTTITIGLAGCGQQAATQSPARDQGLSVTTVVPQADPAARWADAYCGAVSGLVRTLAALPAVDPSTPQQASRTAGDLLSSVVGGLDRSLAGLTALGAPPVPAADGGREDVIGQFTEIRTQAENARRRVDAVHGDASATKEALGEARATLDRIDALDYLRGLKDVPALEAAQERAPSCRQLDQPPG
;
A
#
# COMPACT_ATOMS: atom_id res chain seq x y z
N MET A 1 0.46 -5.47 -30.38
CA MET A 1 -0.88 -5.89 -30.85
C MET A 1 -1.11 -7.31 -30.39
N ARG A 2 -2.12 -7.56 -29.55
CA ARG A 2 -2.49 -8.90 -29.03
C ARG A 2 -3.97 -9.14 -29.37
N PRO A 3 -4.36 -10.32 -29.89
CA PRO A 3 -5.74 -10.56 -30.31
C PRO A 3 -6.64 -10.83 -29.11
N ARG A 4 -7.78 -10.14 -29.08
CA ARG A 4 -8.89 -10.36 -28.16
C ARG A 4 -9.89 -11.28 -28.86
N SER A 5 -10.11 -12.48 -28.34
CA SER A 5 -11.21 -13.35 -28.79
C SER A 5 -12.43 -13.16 -27.88
N THR A 6 -13.41 -12.45 -28.40
CA THR A 6 -14.80 -12.42 -27.94
C THR A 6 -15.57 -13.57 -28.60
N VAL A 7 -16.35 -14.33 -27.82
CA VAL A 7 -17.41 -15.20 -28.36
C VAL A 7 -18.72 -14.90 -27.62
N PHE A 8 -19.71 -14.58 -28.44
CA PHE A 8 -21.11 -14.27 -28.14
C PHE A 8 -21.94 -15.51 -27.76
N ALA A 9 -23.01 -15.28 -26.98
CA ALA A 9 -24.38 -15.79 -27.16
C ALA A 9 -25.15 -15.68 -25.82
N ALA A 10 -26.46 -15.51 -25.69
CA ALA A 10 -27.56 -15.01 -26.51
C ALA A 10 -28.83 -15.15 -25.62
N LEU A 11 -29.67 -14.10 -25.59
CA LEU A 11 -31.15 -14.11 -25.50
C LEU A 11 -31.87 -14.95 -24.42
N THR A 12 -32.72 -14.30 -23.60
CA THR A 12 -34.20 -14.29 -23.80
C THR A 12 -34.93 -13.43 -22.77
N THR A 13 -35.93 -12.72 -23.28
CA THR A 13 -36.83 -11.78 -22.63
C THR A 13 -38.07 -12.50 -22.11
N THR A 14 -38.56 -12.19 -20.90
CA THR A 14 -39.99 -12.31 -20.56
C THR A 14 -40.37 -11.37 -19.42
N ILE A 15 -41.15 -10.35 -19.78
CA ILE A 15 -41.92 -9.49 -18.87
C ILE A 15 -43.30 -10.12 -18.72
N THR A 16 -43.74 -10.39 -17.49
CA THR A 16 -45.17 -10.61 -17.19
C THR A 16 -45.56 -9.79 -15.96
N ILE A 17 -46.46 -8.83 -16.20
CA ILE A 17 -47.19 -8.07 -15.19
C ILE A 17 -48.50 -8.83 -14.94
N GLY A 18 -48.79 -9.17 -13.67
CA GLY A 18 -50.07 -9.73 -13.25
C GLY A 18 -50.60 -9.00 -12.01
N LEU A 19 -51.77 -8.38 -12.14
CA LEU A 19 -52.48 -7.65 -11.09
C LEU A 19 -53.21 -8.60 -10.12
N ALA A 20 -53.30 -8.14 -8.86
CA ALA A 20 -54.41 -8.24 -7.90
C ALA A 20 -55.12 -9.58 -7.65
N GLY A 21 -55.17 -10.00 -6.38
CA GLY A 21 -56.12 -11.00 -5.89
C GLY A 21 -55.99 -11.25 -4.39
N CYS A 22 -57.03 -10.87 -3.63
CA CYS A 22 -57.12 -10.85 -2.17
C CYS A 22 -57.23 -12.24 -1.51
N GLY A 23 -56.90 -12.28 -0.21
CA GLY A 23 -57.77 -12.91 0.78
C GLY A 23 -57.40 -14.32 1.26
N GLN A 24 -57.13 -14.43 2.56
CA GLN A 24 -57.03 -15.66 3.35
C GLN A 24 -58.16 -16.67 3.07
N GLN A 25 -57.78 -17.96 2.98
CA GLN A 25 -58.53 -19.01 3.66
C GLN A 25 -57.62 -20.19 4.05
N ALA A 26 -57.68 -20.51 5.34
CA ALA A 26 -56.96 -21.58 6.00
C ALA A 26 -57.77 -22.89 5.94
N ALA A 27 -57.09 -24.03 5.74
CA ALA A 27 -57.36 -25.31 6.40
C ALA A 27 -56.30 -26.37 6.05
N THR A 28 -55.42 -26.63 7.02
CA THR A 28 -55.05 -27.96 7.57
C THR A 28 -54.72 -29.15 6.63
N GLN A 29 -53.44 -29.54 6.55
CA GLN A 29 -52.82 -30.70 7.27
C GLN A 29 -51.43 -31.10 6.69
N SER A 30 -50.47 -31.29 7.60
CA SER A 30 -49.04 -31.70 7.47
C SER A 30 -48.81 -33.11 6.86
N PRO A 31 -47.56 -33.60 6.62
CA PRO A 31 -46.22 -33.08 6.95
C PRO A 31 -45.18 -33.15 5.81
N ALA A 32 -44.36 -32.11 5.66
CA ALA A 32 -43.06 -32.26 5.00
C ALA A 32 -42.07 -31.30 5.63
N ARG A 33 -40.97 -31.87 6.13
CA ARG A 33 -39.73 -31.17 6.38
C ARG A 33 -39.35 -30.46 5.08
N ASP A 34 -39.42 -29.14 5.06
CA ASP A 34 -38.68 -28.38 4.06
C ASP A 34 -37.85 -27.33 4.75
N GLN A 35 -36.57 -27.46 4.46
CA GLN A 35 -35.47 -26.83 5.15
C GLN A 35 -35.60 -25.33 4.91
N GLY A 36 -35.70 -24.59 6.01
CA GLY A 36 -35.44 -23.16 6.00
C GLY A 36 -34.07 -22.97 5.39
N LEU A 37 -34.04 -22.58 4.12
CA LEU A 37 -32.91 -21.94 3.48
C LEU A 37 -32.72 -20.63 4.24
N SER A 38 -32.04 -20.77 5.37
CA SER A 38 -31.32 -19.71 6.02
C SER A 38 -30.42 -19.17 4.91
N VAL A 39 -30.82 -18.05 4.32
CA VAL A 39 -29.89 -17.22 3.58
C VAL A 39 -28.93 -16.71 4.64
N THR A 40 -27.93 -17.55 4.96
CA THR A 40 -26.72 -17.12 5.61
C THR A 40 -26.15 -16.13 4.61
N THR A 41 -26.40 -14.85 4.83
CA THR A 41 -25.55 -13.81 4.27
C THR A 41 -24.16 -14.18 4.74
N VAL A 42 -23.37 -14.78 3.85
CA VAL A 42 -21.95 -15.00 4.06
C VAL A 42 -21.39 -13.58 4.09
N VAL A 43 -21.39 -12.96 5.27
CA VAL A 43 -20.44 -11.89 5.56
C VAL A 43 -19.10 -12.55 5.23
N PRO A 44 -18.33 -12.04 4.24
CA PRO A 44 -17.03 -12.62 3.94
C PRO A 44 -16.27 -12.67 5.26
N GLN A 45 -15.97 -13.89 5.72
CA GLN A 45 -15.21 -14.06 6.95
C GLN A 45 -13.93 -13.24 6.77
N ALA A 46 -13.76 -12.23 7.63
CA ALA A 46 -12.68 -11.26 7.48
C ALA A 46 -11.36 -12.02 7.44
N ASP A 47 -10.70 -12.07 6.28
CA ASP A 47 -9.45 -12.79 6.11
C ASP A 47 -8.37 -12.07 6.95
N PRO A 48 -7.86 -12.71 8.02
CA PRO A 48 -6.87 -12.09 8.89
C PRO A 48 -5.56 -11.78 8.16
N ALA A 49 -5.16 -12.61 7.18
CA ALA A 49 -3.97 -12.39 6.36
C ALA A 49 -4.16 -11.18 5.44
N ALA A 50 -5.33 -11.03 4.81
CA ALA A 50 -5.62 -9.86 3.99
C ALA A 50 -5.63 -8.57 4.81
N ARG A 51 -6.19 -8.61 6.02
CA ARG A 51 -6.20 -7.45 6.93
C ARG A 51 -4.80 -7.06 7.39
N TRP A 52 -3.97 -8.05 7.73
CA TRP A 52 -2.59 -7.80 8.14
C TRP A 52 -1.76 -7.26 6.98
N ALA A 53 -1.88 -7.86 5.79
CA ALA A 53 -1.23 -7.37 4.57
C ALA A 53 -1.67 -5.95 4.21
N ASP A 54 -2.96 -5.63 4.34
CA ASP A 54 -3.48 -4.26 4.13
C ASP A 54 -2.85 -3.25 5.09
N ALA A 55 -2.75 -3.58 6.38
CA ALA A 55 -2.10 -2.71 7.36
C ALA A 55 -0.59 -2.55 7.08
N TYR A 56 0.09 -3.62 6.68
CA TYR A 56 1.49 -3.57 6.24
C TYR A 56 1.67 -2.62 5.05
N CYS A 57 0.89 -2.81 3.99
CA CYS A 57 0.94 -1.95 2.81
C CYS A 57 0.54 -0.50 3.14
N GLY A 58 -0.40 -0.31 4.06
CA GLY A 58 -0.76 0.99 4.60
C GLY A 58 0.42 1.70 5.26
N ALA A 59 1.20 1.00 6.09
CA ALA A 59 2.39 1.54 6.73
C ALA A 59 3.45 1.97 5.70
N VAL A 60 3.70 1.11 4.70
CA VAL A 60 4.65 1.39 3.61
C VAL A 60 4.18 2.53 2.70
N SER A 61 2.88 2.64 2.42
CA SER A 61 2.31 3.68 1.54
C SER A 61 2.55 5.11 2.03
N GLY A 62 2.79 5.29 3.34
CA GLY A 62 3.14 6.58 3.91
C GLY A 62 4.43 7.14 3.30
N LEU A 63 5.44 6.30 3.12
CA LEU A 63 6.68 6.66 2.46
C LEU A 63 6.46 6.96 0.98
N VAL A 64 5.78 6.08 0.25
CA VAL A 64 5.52 6.27 -1.20
C VAL A 64 4.81 7.58 -1.47
N ARG A 65 3.78 7.94 -0.69
CA ARG A 65 3.10 9.25 -0.80
C ARG A 65 4.01 10.42 -0.46
N THR A 66 4.92 10.23 0.51
CA THR A 66 5.91 11.26 0.86
C THR A 66 6.88 11.50 -0.29
N LEU A 67 7.34 10.42 -0.94
CA LEU A 67 8.23 10.48 -2.11
C LEU A 67 7.54 11.15 -3.32
N ALA A 68 6.27 10.82 -3.55
CA ALA A 68 5.48 11.43 -4.63
C ALA A 68 5.21 12.93 -4.42
N ALA A 69 5.29 13.42 -3.17
CA ALA A 69 5.03 14.81 -2.80
C ALA A 69 6.31 15.57 -2.40
N LEU A 70 7.49 15.08 -2.79
CA LEU A 70 8.74 15.72 -2.42
C LEU A 70 8.85 17.14 -2.98
N PRO A 71 9.35 18.10 -2.18
CA PRO A 71 9.63 19.44 -2.69
C PRO A 71 10.77 19.37 -3.71
N ALA A 72 10.72 20.25 -4.72
CA ALA A 72 11.81 20.40 -5.67
C ALA A 72 12.99 21.15 -5.03
N VAL A 73 14.22 20.79 -5.41
CA VAL A 73 15.42 21.54 -5.07
C VAL A 73 15.49 22.79 -5.96
N ASP A 74 15.73 23.96 -5.36
CA ASP A 74 15.91 25.24 -6.05
C ASP A 74 17.40 25.48 -6.33
N PRO A 75 17.87 25.37 -7.59
CA PRO A 75 19.29 25.54 -7.92
C PRO A 75 19.69 27.00 -8.16
N SER A 76 18.84 27.98 -7.88
CA SER A 76 19.09 29.41 -8.18
C SER A 76 20.36 29.96 -7.52
N THR A 77 20.69 29.48 -6.32
CA THR A 77 21.92 29.81 -5.59
C THR A 77 22.38 28.59 -4.76
N PRO A 78 23.68 28.47 -4.41
CA PRO A 78 24.14 27.41 -3.52
C PRO A 78 23.38 27.37 -2.19
N GLN A 79 23.08 28.53 -1.60
CA GLN A 79 22.33 28.63 -0.35
C GLN A 79 20.91 28.10 -0.48
N GLN A 80 20.20 28.44 -1.56
CA GLN A 80 18.84 27.94 -1.79
C GLN A 80 18.83 26.45 -2.14
N ALA A 81 19.83 25.98 -2.87
CA ALA A 81 19.96 24.57 -3.22
C ALA A 81 20.19 23.72 -1.97
N SER A 82 21.09 24.13 -1.07
CA SER A 82 21.29 23.46 0.22
C SER A 82 20.01 23.46 1.05
N ARG A 83 19.37 24.62 1.21
CA ARG A 83 18.16 24.73 2.04
C ARG A 83 17.04 23.82 1.54
N THR A 84 16.70 23.90 0.26
CA THR A 84 15.59 23.12 -0.32
C THR A 84 15.90 21.63 -0.38
N ALA A 85 17.17 21.23 -0.54
CA ALA A 85 17.57 19.84 -0.39
C ALA A 85 17.50 19.35 1.06
N GLY A 86 17.83 20.19 2.04
CA GLY A 86 17.62 19.91 3.46
C GLY A 86 16.14 19.68 3.79
N ASP A 87 15.25 20.52 3.25
CA ASP A 87 13.79 20.39 3.39
C ASP A 87 13.26 19.09 2.74
N LEU A 88 13.78 18.74 1.56
CA LEU A 88 13.49 17.48 0.87
C LEU A 88 13.88 16.29 1.74
N LEU A 89 15.14 16.23 2.20
CA LEU A 89 15.63 15.13 3.03
C LEU A 89 14.91 15.04 4.38
N SER A 90 14.52 16.18 4.96
CA SER A 90 13.67 16.23 6.16
C SER A 90 12.33 15.55 5.91
N SER A 91 11.71 15.80 4.75
CA SER A 91 10.45 15.18 4.36
C SER A 91 10.60 13.67 4.22
N VAL A 92 11.68 13.20 3.60
CA VAL A 92 12.00 11.77 3.46
C VAL A 92 12.18 11.10 4.82
N VAL A 93 12.97 11.69 5.73
CA VAL A 93 13.16 11.16 7.10
C VAL A 93 11.82 11.05 7.81
N GLY A 94 10.96 12.08 7.73
CA GLY A 94 9.62 12.05 8.32
C GLY A 94 8.70 10.98 7.71
N GLY A 95 8.82 10.73 6.41
CA GLY A 95 8.11 9.65 5.72
C GLY A 95 8.53 8.27 6.22
N LEU A 96 9.85 8.04 6.33
CA LEU A 96 10.43 6.81 6.85
C LEU A 96 10.03 6.58 8.32
N ASP A 97 10.06 7.63 9.16
CA ASP A 97 9.65 7.55 10.55
C ASP A 97 8.19 7.08 10.71
N ARG A 98 7.28 7.61 9.90
CA ARG A 98 5.88 7.18 9.91
C ARG A 98 5.72 5.73 9.46
N SER A 99 6.44 5.32 8.41
CA SER A 99 6.38 3.94 7.93
C SER A 99 6.96 2.95 8.93
N LEU A 100 8.10 3.28 9.55
CA LEU A 100 8.69 2.48 10.63
C LEU A 100 7.73 2.33 11.81
N ALA A 101 7.15 3.43 12.29
CA ALA A 101 6.17 3.40 13.36
C ALA A 101 4.95 2.54 13.00
N GLY A 102 4.45 2.65 11.76
CA GLY A 102 3.34 1.82 11.27
C GLY A 102 3.68 0.34 11.22
N LEU A 103 4.87 -0.02 10.73
CA LEU A 103 5.34 -1.41 10.66
C LEU A 103 5.55 -2.00 12.06
N THR A 104 6.15 -1.26 13.00
CA THR A 104 6.37 -1.72 14.38
C THR A 104 5.07 -1.81 15.17
N ALA A 105 4.04 -1.02 14.83
CA ALA A 105 2.72 -1.09 15.46
C ALA A 105 1.85 -2.26 14.96
N LEU A 106 2.28 -2.98 13.92
CA LEU A 106 1.57 -4.18 13.47
C LEU A 106 1.60 -5.25 14.56
N GLY A 107 0.44 -5.83 14.85
CA GLY A 107 0.36 -7.03 15.65
C GLY A 107 1.06 -8.22 14.98
N ALA A 108 1.16 -9.32 15.73
CA ALA A 108 1.70 -10.57 15.21
C ALA A 108 0.97 -10.99 13.91
N PRO A 109 1.70 -11.43 12.88
CA PRO A 109 1.13 -11.85 11.63
C PRO A 109 0.36 -13.15 11.82
N PRO A 110 -0.68 -13.39 11.03
CA PRO A 110 -1.39 -14.65 11.03
C PRO A 110 -0.53 -15.81 10.49
N VAL A 111 0.58 -15.50 9.81
CA VAL A 111 1.57 -16.46 9.31
C VAL A 111 2.92 -16.13 9.93
N PRO A 112 3.51 -17.00 10.77
CA PRO A 112 4.76 -16.68 11.50
C PRO A 112 5.93 -16.28 10.60
N ALA A 113 6.03 -16.85 9.40
CA ALA A 113 7.11 -16.52 8.45
C ALA A 113 7.09 -15.04 8.00
N ALA A 114 5.95 -14.34 8.14
CA ALA A 114 5.83 -12.93 7.79
C ALA A 114 6.52 -11.98 8.77
N ASP A 115 6.85 -12.44 9.98
CA ASP A 115 7.58 -11.61 10.95
C ASP A 115 8.99 -11.31 10.44
N GLY A 116 9.69 -12.31 9.90
CA GLY A 116 11.02 -12.10 9.31
C GLY A 116 11.00 -11.11 8.16
N GLY A 117 10.04 -11.24 7.24
CA GLY A 117 9.88 -10.30 6.13
C GLY A 117 9.57 -8.86 6.59
N ARG A 118 8.79 -8.69 7.67
CA ARG A 118 8.56 -7.37 8.27
C ARG A 118 9.82 -6.81 8.92
N GLU A 119 10.55 -7.63 9.68
CA GLU A 119 11.78 -7.24 10.36
C GLU A 119 12.87 -6.81 9.37
N ASP A 120 13.01 -7.51 8.26
CA ASP A 120 13.95 -7.15 7.19
C ASP A 120 13.64 -5.77 6.59
N VAL A 121 12.36 -5.48 6.32
CA VAL A 121 11.94 -4.17 5.80
C VAL A 121 12.12 -3.06 6.85
N ILE A 122 11.85 -3.33 8.12
CA ILE A 122 12.16 -2.40 9.22
C ILE A 122 13.66 -2.09 9.26
N GLY A 123 14.52 -3.10 9.13
CA GLY A 123 15.97 -2.95 9.09
C GLY A 123 16.43 -2.05 7.94
N GLN A 124 15.96 -2.33 6.72
CA GLN A 124 16.28 -1.54 5.54
C GLN A 124 15.82 -0.08 5.67
N PHE A 125 14.60 0.15 6.15
CA PHE A 125 14.06 1.51 6.33
C PHE A 125 14.85 2.28 7.38
N THR A 126 15.29 1.61 8.45
CA THR A 126 16.11 2.21 9.51
C THR A 126 17.49 2.64 8.99
N GLU A 127 18.12 1.80 8.17
CA GLU A 127 19.41 2.11 7.55
C GLU A 127 19.29 3.34 6.63
N ILE A 128 18.31 3.33 5.75
CA ILE A 128 18.04 4.41 4.80
C ILE A 128 17.72 5.71 5.53
N ARG A 129 16.89 5.66 6.57
CA ARG A 129 16.57 6.83 7.41
C ARG A 129 17.84 7.44 7.98
N THR A 130 18.74 6.60 8.49
CA THR A 130 20.02 7.05 9.04
C THR A 130 20.87 7.75 7.97
N GLN A 131 20.89 7.21 6.75
CA GLN A 131 21.62 7.79 5.63
C GLN A 131 21.01 9.10 5.13
N ALA A 132 19.68 9.18 5.04
CA ALA A 132 18.96 10.41 4.69
C ALA A 132 19.24 11.52 5.71
N GLU A 133 19.25 11.19 7.01
CA GLU A 133 19.60 12.17 8.05
C GLU A 133 21.07 12.59 7.98
N ASN A 134 21.98 11.65 7.69
CA ASN A 134 23.38 11.96 7.48
C ASN A 134 23.58 12.93 6.29
N ALA A 135 22.90 12.67 5.16
CA ALA A 135 22.94 13.54 4.00
C ALA A 135 22.39 14.93 4.32
N ARG A 136 21.27 15.01 5.06
CA ARG A 136 20.67 16.28 5.49
C ARG A 136 21.64 17.10 6.31
N ARG A 137 22.25 16.50 7.34
CA ARG A 137 23.26 17.18 8.17
C ARG A 137 24.45 17.69 7.37
N ARG A 138 24.89 16.95 6.34
CA ARG A 138 25.98 17.40 5.46
C ARG A 138 25.55 18.58 4.59
N VAL A 139 24.36 18.53 4.00
CA VAL A 139 23.78 19.64 3.23
C VAL A 139 23.60 20.90 4.10
N ASP A 140 23.21 20.75 5.36
CA ASP A 140 23.06 21.88 6.29
C ASP A 140 24.42 22.49 6.67
N ALA A 141 25.50 21.70 6.66
CA ALA A 141 26.84 22.11 7.08
C ALA A 141 27.66 22.85 6.00
N VAL A 142 27.31 22.75 4.71
CA VAL A 142 28.11 23.37 3.64
C VAL A 142 27.97 24.89 3.56
N HIS A 143 26.96 25.47 4.21
CA HIS A 143 26.73 26.93 4.35
C HIS A 143 26.90 27.76 3.05
N GLY A 144 26.58 27.17 1.89
CA GLY A 144 26.59 27.85 0.60
C GLY A 144 27.94 27.91 -0.11
N ASP A 145 28.94 27.14 0.34
CA ASP A 145 30.10 26.81 -0.50
C ASP A 145 29.64 26.05 -1.75
N ALA A 146 29.91 26.57 -2.94
CA ALA A 146 29.36 26.01 -4.17
C ALA A 146 29.85 24.60 -4.49
N SER A 147 31.12 24.29 -4.20
CA SER A 147 31.71 22.97 -4.50
C SER A 147 31.19 21.92 -3.52
N ALA A 148 31.22 22.23 -2.23
CA ALA A 148 30.73 21.35 -1.18
C ALA A 148 29.21 21.16 -1.27
N THR A 149 28.45 22.20 -1.66
CA THR A 149 27.01 22.08 -1.94
C THR A 149 26.76 21.08 -3.06
N LYS A 150 27.49 21.18 -4.17
CA LYS A 150 27.33 20.25 -5.29
C LYS A 150 27.61 18.80 -4.88
N GLU A 151 28.66 18.57 -4.09
CA GLU A 151 29.00 17.25 -3.55
C GLU A 151 27.90 16.69 -2.63
N ALA A 152 27.48 17.49 -1.64
CA ALA A 152 26.44 17.09 -0.70
C ALA A 152 25.09 16.80 -1.40
N LEU A 153 24.73 17.57 -2.42
CA LEU A 153 23.54 17.32 -3.24
C LEU A 153 23.66 16.02 -4.05
N GLY A 154 24.85 15.68 -4.54
CA GLY A 154 25.11 14.42 -5.23
C GLY A 154 24.89 13.21 -4.33
N GLU A 155 25.39 13.26 -3.09
CA GLU A 155 25.17 12.21 -2.09
C GLU A 155 23.72 12.11 -1.63
N ALA A 156 23.05 13.25 -1.47
CA ALA A 156 21.62 13.31 -1.18
C ALA A 156 20.83 12.60 -2.28
N ARG A 157 21.13 12.90 -3.55
CA ARG A 157 20.50 12.23 -4.70
C ARG A 157 20.76 10.73 -4.70
N ALA A 158 22.00 10.29 -4.47
CA ALA A 158 22.32 8.87 -4.39
C ALA A 158 21.59 8.16 -3.23
N THR A 159 21.20 8.89 -2.18
CA THR A 159 20.36 8.35 -1.11
C THR A 159 18.90 8.21 -1.55
N LEU A 160 18.36 9.20 -2.26
CA LEU A 160 17.01 9.13 -2.83
C LEU A 160 16.87 8.01 -3.87
N ASP A 161 17.87 7.85 -4.75
CA ASP A 161 17.86 6.80 -5.78
C ASP A 161 17.83 5.39 -5.16
N ARG A 162 18.50 5.21 -4.01
CA ARG A 162 18.44 3.94 -3.26
C ARG A 162 17.09 3.68 -2.61
N ILE A 163 16.37 4.74 -2.23
CA ILE A 163 14.99 4.63 -1.73
C ILE A 163 14.09 4.19 -2.87
N ASP A 164 14.17 4.86 -4.02
CA ASP A 164 13.36 4.54 -5.21
C ASP A 164 13.55 3.08 -5.68
N ALA A 165 14.76 2.54 -5.55
CA ALA A 165 15.09 1.16 -5.91
C ALA A 165 14.56 0.08 -4.94
N LEU A 166 13.93 0.44 -3.82
CA LEU A 166 13.42 -0.53 -2.86
C LEU A 166 12.18 -1.27 -3.38
N ASP A 167 12.18 -2.60 -3.23
CA ASP A 167 10.95 -3.38 -3.32
C ASP A 167 10.27 -3.42 -1.95
N TYR A 168 9.43 -2.44 -1.69
CA TYR A 168 8.74 -2.29 -0.40
C TYR A 168 7.78 -3.43 -0.07
N LEU A 169 7.38 -4.22 -1.07
CA LEU A 169 6.45 -5.34 -0.92
C LEU A 169 7.16 -6.70 -0.79
N ARG A 170 8.51 -6.73 -0.83
CA ARG A 170 9.30 -7.97 -0.75
C ARG A 170 8.90 -8.84 0.45
N GLY A 171 8.78 -8.27 1.64
CA GLY A 171 8.41 -8.99 2.86
C GLY A 171 7.04 -9.69 2.82
N LEU A 172 6.16 -9.30 1.89
CA LEU A 172 4.89 -9.98 1.62
C LEU A 172 5.01 -11.00 0.49
N LYS A 173 5.73 -10.66 -0.59
CA LYS A 173 5.94 -11.52 -1.77
C LYS A 173 6.71 -12.79 -1.45
N ASP A 174 7.64 -12.74 -0.50
CA ASP A 174 8.46 -13.88 -0.09
C ASP A 174 7.67 -14.93 0.72
N VAL A 175 6.42 -14.62 1.10
CA VAL A 175 5.52 -15.51 1.86
C VAL A 175 4.29 -15.84 1.00
N PRO A 176 4.17 -17.05 0.43
CA PRO A 176 3.09 -17.37 -0.53
C PRO A 176 1.67 -17.17 0.00
N ALA A 177 1.46 -17.41 1.30
CA ALA A 177 0.17 -17.19 1.95
C ALA A 177 -0.21 -15.69 2.02
N LEU A 178 0.78 -14.80 2.05
CA LEU A 178 0.59 -13.35 2.04
C LEU A 178 0.54 -12.77 0.64
N GLU A 179 1.23 -13.35 -0.34
CA GLU A 179 1.13 -12.96 -1.74
C GLU A 179 -0.34 -12.97 -2.23
N ALA A 180 -1.06 -14.07 -1.99
CA ALA A 180 -2.49 -14.15 -2.30
C ALA A 180 -3.35 -13.18 -1.46
N ALA A 181 -2.87 -12.80 -0.26
CA ALA A 181 -3.57 -11.87 0.62
C ALA A 181 -3.39 -10.41 0.16
N GLN A 182 -2.26 -10.07 -0.47
CA GLN A 182 -1.99 -8.76 -1.04
C GLN A 182 -3.01 -8.38 -2.11
N GLU A 183 -3.38 -9.32 -2.99
CA GLU A 183 -4.38 -9.08 -4.04
C GLU A 183 -5.73 -8.65 -3.45
N ARG A 184 -6.04 -9.11 -2.24
CA ARG A 184 -7.29 -8.80 -1.53
C ARG A 184 -7.17 -7.56 -0.63
N ALA A 185 -5.95 -7.12 -0.32
CA ALA A 185 -5.65 -5.91 0.45
C ALA A 185 -5.72 -4.62 -0.40
N PRO A 186 -6.66 -3.70 -0.13
CA PRO A 186 -6.81 -2.46 -0.89
C PRO A 186 -5.56 -1.57 -0.93
N SER A 187 -4.86 -1.43 0.20
CA SER A 187 -3.67 -0.58 0.29
C SER A 187 -2.51 -1.15 -0.52
N CYS A 188 -2.39 -2.48 -0.61
CA CYS A 188 -1.37 -3.13 -1.45
C CYS A 188 -1.63 -2.87 -2.94
N ARG A 189 -2.90 -2.98 -3.38
CA ARG A 189 -3.25 -2.71 -4.78
C ARG A 189 -2.97 -1.27 -5.22
N GLN A 190 -3.06 -0.30 -4.31
CA GLN A 190 -2.72 1.09 -4.61
C GLN A 190 -1.22 1.29 -4.85
N LEU A 191 -0.36 0.43 -4.28
CA LEU A 191 1.09 0.50 -4.44
C LEU A 191 1.58 -0.15 -5.74
N ASP A 192 0.87 -1.16 -6.24
CA ASP A 192 1.19 -1.81 -7.52
C ASP A 192 0.74 -0.98 -8.74
N GLN A 193 -0.05 0.07 -8.54
CA GLN A 193 -0.43 0.97 -9.62
C GLN A 193 0.66 2.04 -9.82
N PRO A 194 1.19 2.22 -11.05
CA PRO A 194 2.12 3.30 -11.32
C PRO A 194 1.46 4.65 -11.02
N PRO A 195 2.23 5.66 -10.55
CA PRO A 195 1.69 7.01 -10.39
C PRO A 195 1.13 7.48 -11.73
N GLY A 196 -0.15 7.87 -11.74
CA GLY A 196 -0.87 8.35 -12.91
C GLY A 196 -0.51 9.77 -13.31
#